data_AF-A0A8T0EE31-F1
#
_entry.id   AF-A0A8T0EE31-F1
#
_cell.length_a   1.000
_cell.length_b   1.000
_cell.length_c   1.000
_cell.angle_alpha   90.00
_cell.angle_beta   90.00
_cell.angle_gamma   90.00
#
_symmetry.space_group_name_H-M   'P 1'
#
loop_
_entity.id
_entity.type
_entity.pdbx_description
1 polymer ?
#
loop_
_entity_poly.entity_id
_entity_poly.type
_entity_poly.pdbx_seq_one_letter_code
_entity_poly.pdbx_strand_id
1 'polypeptide(L)'
;MSLNPPLATSMFLNNVEKIPVNLVVSKLKNKKDLLYEYLHKAFLKDPTFGEEHHGLLVELYAEHAPDQLLPFLRTSNNYSLEHALDVCQQRSLIREVVFLLGRMGNTRQALEQITEVLQDINQAIEFCKEHDDKELWEDLINSSLDKPGFITVLLQNIGTHVDPIMLIQKIPNGLEIPGLRDSLVKILHDYTLQISLREGCKKILVSDCYSLLEKLNKLQKRGILVSEDQVCPLCERRLHTNDFRVGGDIMVFNCRHVFHEDCVPVFSKETVSTHFNDTI
;
A
#
# COMPACT_ATOMS: atom_id res chain seq x y z
N MET A 1 -44.15 -32.18 -6.21
CA MET A 1 -43.41 -32.10 -4.93
C MET A 1 -42.46 -30.91 -4.99
N SER A 2 -42.90 -29.78 -4.45
CA SER A 2 -42.11 -28.56 -4.31
C SER A 2 -41.04 -28.77 -3.24
N LEU A 3 -39.80 -29.07 -3.66
CA LEU A 3 -38.68 -29.05 -2.72
C LEU A 3 -38.48 -27.62 -2.25
N ASN A 4 -38.66 -27.38 -0.94
CA ASN A 4 -38.34 -26.10 -0.31
C ASN A 4 -36.82 -25.85 -0.42
N PRO A 5 -36.38 -24.81 -1.15
CA PRO A 5 -34.97 -24.48 -1.36
C PRO A 5 -34.13 -24.36 -0.07
N PRO A 6 -34.61 -23.73 1.02
CA PRO A 6 -33.75 -23.48 2.18
C PRO A 6 -33.53 -24.72 3.05
N LEU A 7 -34.52 -25.62 3.11
CA LEU A 7 -34.44 -26.85 3.89
C LEU A 7 -33.59 -27.91 3.17
N ALA A 8 -33.74 -28.04 1.86
CA ALA A 8 -32.92 -28.95 1.06
C ALA A 8 -31.44 -28.56 1.12
N THR A 9 -31.13 -27.27 0.97
CA THR A 9 -29.75 -26.76 1.09
C THR A 9 -29.15 -26.99 2.48
N SER A 10 -29.92 -26.78 3.57
CA SER A 10 -29.45 -27.10 4.93
C SER A 10 -29.20 -28.61 5.17
N MET A 11 -30.00 -29.50 4.55
CA MET A 11 -29.82 -30.95 4.66
C MET A 11 -28.60 -31.47 3.91
N PHE A 12 -28.29 -30.89 2.74
CA PHE A 12 -27.07 -31.24 2.00
C PHE A 12 -25.82 -30.71 2.69
N LEU A 13 -25.88 -29.51 3.28
CA LEU A 13 -24.79 -28.91 4.08
C LEU A 13 -24.57 -29.57 5.45
N ASN A 14 -25.47 -30.43 5.91
CA ASN A 14 -25.30 -31.22 7.13
C ASN A 14 -24.81 -32.66 6.84
N ASN A 15 -24.76 -33.07 5.57
CA ASN A 15 -24.30 -34.39 5.11
C ASN A 15 -23.10 -34.27 4.16
N VAL A 16 -22.18 -33.35 4.47
CA VAL A 16 -21.02 -32.98 3.64
C VAL A 16 -20.04 -34.14 3.45
N GLU A 17 -19.97 -35.07 4.40
CA GLU A 17 -19.07 -36.23 4.31
C GLU A 17 -19.57 -37.36 3.38
N LYS A 18 -20.84 -37.36 2.97
CA LYS A 18 -21.44 -38.49 2.22
C LYS A 18 -21.81 -38.19 0.78
N ILE A 19 -21.85 -36.92 0.38
CA ILE A 19 -22.33 -36.53 -0.95
C ILE A 19 -21.31 -35.59 -1.58
N PRO A 20 -20.40 -36.09 -2.45
CA PRO A 20 -19.45 -35.24 -3.13
C PRO A 20 -20.20 -34.22 -3.98
N VAL A 21 -19.76 -32.96 -3.90
CA VAL A 21 -20.36 -31.80 -4.58
C VAL A 21 -20.54 -32.06 -6.08
N ASN A 22 -19.63 -32.83 -6.69
CA ASN A 22 -19.73 -33.32 -8.08
C ASN A 22 -21.04 -34.06 -8.42
N LEU A 23 -21.59 -34.86 -7.51
CA LEU A 23 -22.87 -35.56 -7.71
C LEU A 23 -24.09 -34.63 -7.57
N VAL A 24 -23.96 -33.61 -6.73
CA VAL A 24 -25.01 -32.59 -6.53
C VAL A 24 -25.06 -31.67 -7.76
N VAL A 25 -23.91 -31.17 -8.21
CA VAL A 25 -23.80 -30.30 -9.40
C VAL A 25 -24.28 -31.02 -10.67
N SER A 26 -23.90 -32.29 -10.87
CA SER A 26 -24.35 -33.08 -12.04
C SER A 26 -25.86 -33.34 -12.07
N LYS A 27 -26.50 -33.51 -10.90
CA LYS A 27 -27.96 -33.68 -10.80
C LYS A 27 -28.74 -32.35 -10.77
N LEU A 28 -28.12 -31.26 -10.35
CA LEU A 28 -28.75 -29.93 -10.26
C LEU A 28 -28.49 -29.00 -11.45
N LYS A 29 -27.76 -29.44 -12.49
CA LYS A 29 -27.59 -28.69 -13.75
C LYS A 29 -28.89 -28.14 -14.35
N ASN A 30 -30.02 -28.84 -14.14
CA ASN A 30 -31.33 -28.45 -14.66
C ASN A 30 -32.08 -27.41 -13.80
N LYS A 31 -31.57 -27.01 -12.62
CA LYS A 31 -32.20 -26.01 -11.75
C LYS A 31 -31.15 -25.04 -11.19
N LYS A 32 -30.81 -24.04 -12.02
CA LYS A 32 -29.79 -23.03 -11.72
C LYS A 32 -30.04 -22.26 -10.42
N ASP A 33 -31.30 -21.95 -10.09
CA ASP A 33 -31.66 -21.24 -8.84
C ASP A 33 -31.28 -22.02 -7.57
N LEU A 34 -31.54 -23.33 -7.56
CA LEU A 34 -31.22 -24.20 -6.43
C LEU A 34 -29.73 -24.52 -6.34
N LEU A 35 -29.07 -24.55 -7.49
CA LEU A 35 -27.63 -24.74 -7.60
C LEU A 35 -26.89 -23.51 -7.04
N TYR A 36 -27.36 -22.30 -7.35
CA TYR A 36 -26.87 -21.05 -6.77
C TYR A 36 -27.03 -21.04 -5.25
N GLU A 37 -28.23 -21.29 -4.71
CA GLU A 37 -28.45 -21.24 -3.26
C GLU A 37 -27.64 -22.29 -2.49
N TYR A 38 -27.43 -23.46 -3.10
CA TYR A 38 -26.56 -24.51 -2.55
C TYR A 38 -25.09 -24.09 -2.54
N LEU A 39 -24.57 -23.60 -3.66
CA LEU A 39 -23.17 -23.21 -3.79
C LEU A 39 -22.84 -21.96 -2.97
N HIS A 40 -23.76 -20.98 -2.89
CA HIS A 40 -23.61 -19.80 -2.05
C HIS A 40 -23.51 -20.18 -0.56
N LYS A 41 -24.37 -21.07 -0.07
CA LYS A 41 -24.30 -21.54 1.32
C LYS A 41 -23.14 -22.49 1.59
N ALA A 42 -22.67 -23.24 0.60
CA ALA A 42 -21.45 -24.03 0.70
C ALA A 42 -20.21 -23.13 0.83
N PHE A 43 -20.14 -22.08 0.01
CA PHE A 43 -19.08 -21.07 0.08
C PHE A 43 -19.03 -20.33 1.42
N LEU A 44 -20.19 -20.01 2.01
CA LEU A 44 -20.26 -19.40 3.35
C LEU A 44 -19.79 -20.33 4.48
N LYS A 45 -19.89 -21.65 4.30
CA LYS A 45 -19.45 -22.62 5.32
C LYS A 45 -17.95 -22.89 5.23
N ASP A 46 -17.42 -23.12 4.03
CA ASP A 46 -16.00 -23.39 3.84
C ASP A 46 -15.51 -22.93 2.44
N PRO A 47 -14.52 -22.02 2.37
CA PRO A 47 -13.98 -21.49 1.10
C PRO A 47 -13.24 -22.49 0.22
N THR A 48 -12.91 -23.68 0.74
CA THR A 48 -12.20 -24.76 0.03
C THR A 48 -13.16 -25.75 -0.64
N PHE A 49 -14.45 -25.73 -0.30
CA PHE A 49 -15.44 -26.61 -0.91
C PHE A 49 -15.89 -26.05 -2.25
N GLY A 50 -15.41 -26.67 -3.33
CA GLY A 50 -15.81 -26.33 -4.69
C GLY A 50 -14.77 -25.54 -5.48
N GLU A 51 -13.49 -25.71 -5.15
CA GLU A 51 -12.37 -25.21 -5.94
C GLU A 51 -12.49 -25.48 -7.45
N GLU A 52 -12.97 -26.67 -7.85
CA GLU A 52 -13.22 -27.04 -9.25
C GLU A 52 -14.48 -26.39 -9.85
N HIS A 53 -15.41 -25.95 -9.01
CA HIS A 53 -16.70 -25.37 -9.40
C HIS A 53 -16.75 -23.86 -9.28
N HIS A 54 -15.67 -23.20 -8.81
CA HIS A 54 -15.63 -21.74 -8.73
C HIS A 54 -15.84 -21.08 -10.11
N GLY A 55 -15.38 -21.70 -11.20
CA GLY A 55 -15.67 -21.23 -12.56
C GLY A 55 -17.18 -21.24 -12.90
N LEU A 56 -17.87 -22.34 -12.59
CA LEU A 56 -19.33 -22.46 -12.77
C LEU A 56 -20.10 -21.54 -11.80
N LEU A 57 -19.55 -21.31 -10.61
CA LEU A 57 -20.12 -20.44 -9.60
C LEU A 57 -20.07 -18.97 -10.06
N VAL A 58 -19.01 -18.53 -10.75
CA VAL A 58 -18.95 -17.20 -11.38
C VAL A 58 -20.07 -17.02 -12.40
N GLU A 59 -20.33 -18.01 -13.26
CA GLU A 59 -21.46 -17.97 -14.21
C GLU A 59 -22.82 -17.84 -13.52
N LEU A 60 -23.02 -18.58 -12.44
CA LEU A 60 -24.26 -18.57 -11.68
C LEU A 60 -24.44 -17.28 -10.88
N TYR A 61 -23.38 -16.73 -10.28
CA TYR A 61 -23.42 -15.41 -9.64
C TYR A 61 -23.74 -14.32 -10.67
N ALA A 62 -23.13 -14.39 -11.86
CA ALA A 62 -23.43 -13.47 -12.94
C ALA A 62 -24.86 -13.61 -13.50
N GLU A 63 -25.58 -14.71 -13.21
CA GLU A 63 -26.97 -14.94 -13.62
C GLU A 63 -28.00 -14.58 -12.56
N HIS A 64 -27.71 -14.83 -11.30
CA HIS A 64 -28.69 -14.70 -10.22
C HIS A 64 -28.45 -13.54 -9.26
N ALA A 65 -27.20 -13.09 -9.08
CA ALA A 65 -26.84 -12.05 -8.11
C ALA A 65 -25.50 -11.37 -8.44
N PRO A 66 -25.47 -10.44 -9.42
CA PRO A 66 -24.24 -9.74 -9.80
C PRO A 66 -23.64 -8.94 -8.63
N ASP A 67 -24.46 -8.39 -7.74
CA ASP A 67 -24.01 -7.62 -6.57
C ASP A 67 -23.17 -8.43 -5.58
N GLN A 68 -23.33 -9.76 -5.57
CA GLN A 68 -22.55 -10.65 -4.70
C GLN A 68 -21.30 -11.21 -5.37
N LEU A 69 -21.11 -10.95 -6.68
CA LEU A 69 -19.95 -11.42 -7.41
C LEU A 69 -18.67 -10.71 -6.93
N LEU A 70 -18.70 -9.39 -6.70
CA LEU A 70 -17.53 -8.64 -6.21
C LEU A 70 -16.96 -9.16 -4.87
N PRO A 71 -17.78 -9.35 -3.81
CA PRO A 71 -17.30 -9.96 -2.56
C PRO A 71 -16.73 -11.38 -2.75
N PHE A 72 -17.36 -12.17 -3.63
CA PHE A 72 -16.91 -13.52 -3.95
C PHE A 72 -15.54 -13.52 -4.65
N LEU A 73 -15.36 -12.66 -5.66
CA LEU A 73 -14.10 -12.51 -6.42
C LEU A 73 -12.96 -11.96 -5.55
N ARG A 74 -13.27 -11.19 -4.51
CA ARG A 74 -12.30 -10.70 -3.51
C ARG A 74 -11.87 -11.78 -2.51
N THR A 75 -12.77 -12.70 -2.17
CA THR A 75 -12.53 -13.73 -1.13
C THR A 75 -11.95 -15.01 -1.71
N SER A 76 -12.35 -15.38 -2.94
CA SER A 76 -11.85 -16.56 -3.62
C SER A 76 -10.66 -16.22 -4.53
N ASN A 77 -9.69 -17.13 -4.63
CA ASN A 77 -8.55 -17.03 -5.55
C ASN A 77 -8.45 -18.22 -6.52
N ASN A 78 -9.37 -19.18 -6.43
CA ASN A 78 -9.26 -20.47 -7.13
C ASN A 78 -10.20 -20.56 -8.35
N TYR A 79 -10.25 -19.50 -9.16
CA TYR A 79 -11.00 -19.44 -10.41
C TYR A 79 -10.10 -18.96 -11.55
N SER A 80 -10.39 -19.37 -12.79
CA SER A 80 -9.71 -18.84 -13.97
C SER A 80 -10.17 -17.41 -14.25
N LEU A 81 -9.25 -16.45 -14.08
CA LEU A 81 -9.49 -15.02 -14.31
C LEU A 81 -10.01 -14.75 -15.73
N GLU A 82 -9.46 -15.44 -16.74
CA GLU A 82 -9.86 -15.32 -18.14
C GLU A 82 -11.33 -15.72 -18.37
N HIS A 83 -11.73 -16.88 -17.84
CA HIS A 83 -13.11 -17.35 -17.97
C HIS A 83 -14.09 -16.45 -17.21
N ALA A 84 -13.71 -15.98 -16.02
CA ALA A 84 -14.52 -15.04 -15.27
C ALA A 84 -14.72 -13.73 -16.04
N LEU A 85 -13.67 -13.25 -16.71
CA LEU A 85 -13.72 -12.05 -17.53
C LEU A 85 -14.63 -12.21 -18.74
N ASP A 86 -14.53 -13.32 -19.48
CA ASP A 86 -15.41 -13.60 -20.63
C ASP A 86 -16.89 -13.61 -20.24
N VAL A 87 -17.21 -14.28 -19.13
CA VAL A 87 -18.57 -14.35 -18.59
C VAL A 87 -19.09 -12.97 -18.17
N CYS A 88 -18.24 -12.16 -17.53
CA CYS A 88 -18.61 -10.81 -17.11
C CYS A 88 -18.75 -9.85 -18.29
N GLN A 89 -17.92 -9.99 -19.34
CA GLN A 89 -18.02 -9.21 -20.58
C GLN A 89 -19.31 -9.52 -21.34
N GLN A 90 -19.65 -10.80 -21.50
CA GLN A 90 -20.90 -11.22 -22.16
C GLN A 90 -22.15 -10.66 -21.49
N ARG A 91 -22.08 -10.42 -20.17
CA ARG A 91 -23.20 -9.94 -19.36
C ARG A 91 -23.11 -8.45 -19.01
N SER A 92 -22.12 -7.74 -19.54
CA SER A 92 -21.90 -6.30 -19.33
C SER A 92 -21.77 -5.90 -17.85
N LEU A 93 -21.14 -6.73 -17.03
CA LEU A 93 -20.86 -6.47 -15.61
C LEU A 93 -19.57 -5.65 -15.46
N ILE A 94 -19.63 -4.35 -15.73
CA ILE A 94 -18.43 -3.53 -15.96
C ILE A 94 -17.60 -3.35 -14.68
N ARG A 95 -18.22 -3.21 -13.50
CA ARG A 95 -17.49 -3.03 -12.24
C ARG A 95 -16.64 -4.25 -11.90
N GLU A 96 -17.18 -5.42 -12.16
CA GLU A 96 -16.57 -6.73 -11.97
C GLU A 96 -15.46 -6.96 -13.00
N VAL A 97 -15.71 -6.61 -14.26
CA VAL A 97 -14.70 -6.66 -15.34
C VAL A 97 -13.50 -5.78 -15.00
N VAL A 98 -13.72 -4.55 -14.52
CA VAL A 98 -12.64 -3.64 -14.13
C VAL A 98 -11.82 -4.21 -12.97
N PHE A 99 -12.48 -4.80 -11.97
CA PHE A 99 -11.79 -5.46 -10.86
C PHE A 99 -10.95 -6.65 -11.32
N LEU A 100 -11.48 -7.48 -12.21
CA LEU A 100 -10.77 -8.63 -12.79
C LEU A 100 -9.58 -8.18 -13.65
N LEU A 101 -9.77 -7.17 -14.51
CA LEU A 101 -8.71 -6.61 -15.35
C LEU A 101 -7.58 -6.00 -14.50
N GLY A 102 -7.92 -5.30 -13.41
CA GLY A 102 -6.95 -4.81 -12.44
C GLY A 102 -6.12 -5.93 -11.80
N ARG A 103 -6.75 -7.05 -11.42
CA ARG A 103 -6.02 -8.23 -10.90
C ARG A 103 -5.18 -8.96 -11.95
N MET A 104 -5.61 -8.94 -13.22
CA MET A 104 -4.85 -9.53 -14.33
C MET A 104 -3.64 -8.66 -14.74
N GLY A 105 -3.56 -7.42 -14.28
CA GLY A 105 -2.53 -6.46 -14.70
C GLY A 105 -2.83 -5.78 -16.04
N ASN A 106 -4.01 -6.01 -16.63
CA ASN A 106 -4.46 -5.36 -17.86
C ASN A 106 -5.08 -3.98 -17.53
N THR A 107 -4.29 -3.11 -16.90
CA THR A 107 -4.72 -1.82 -16.37
C THR A 107 -5.20 -0.86 -17.46
N ARG A 108 -4.59 -0.89 -18.65
CA ARG A 108 -4.98 -0.05 -19.78
C ARG A 108 -6.37 -0.40 -20.31
N GLN A 109 -6.65 -1.68 -20.52
CA GLN A 109 -7.99 -2.13 -20.93
C GLN A 109 -9.03 -1.85 -19.85
N ALA A 110 -8.66 -2.00 -18.57
CA ALA A 110 -9.55 -1.64 -17.46
C ALA A 110 -9.94 -0.16 -17.53
N LEU A 111 -8.96 0.71 -17.74
CA LEU A 111 -9.15 2.14 -17.84
C LEU A 111 -10.03 2.54 -19.04
N GLU A 112 -9.78 1.95 -20.21
CA GLU A 112 -10.62 2.11 -21.41
C GLU A 112 -12.08 1.71 -21.10
N GLN A 113 -12.30 0.58 -20.43
CA GLN A 113 -13.66 0.15 -20.04
C GLN A 113 -14.34 1.12 -19.05
N ILE A 114 -13.61 1.68 -18.09
CA ILE A 114 -14.17 2.67 -17.15
C ILE A 114 -14.53 3.96 -17.89
N THR A 115 -13.64 4.44 -18.75
CA THR A 115 -13.78 5.75 -19.42
C THR A 115 -14.83 5.73 -20.54
N GLU A 116 -14.90 4.66 -21.32
CA GLU A 116 -15.83 4.53 -22.44
C GLU A 116 -17.22 4.06 -22.00
N VAL A 117 -17.29 3.03 -21.14
CA VAL A 117 -18.55 2.32 -20.83
C VAL A 117 -19.21 2.84 -19.56
N LEU A 118 -18.45 2.94 -18.45
CA LEU A 118 -19.01 3.46 -17.19
C LEU A 118 -19.15 4.98 -17.22
N GLN A 119 -18.27 5.67 -17.96
CA GLN A 119 -18.15 7.14 -17.95
C GLN A 119 -18.03 7.73 -16.54
N ASP A 120 -17.56 6.92 -15.57
CA ASP A 120 -17.38 7.33 -14.19
C ASP A 120 -15.94 7.77 -13.95
N ILE A 121 -15.77 9.09 -13.89
CA ILE A 121 -14.46 9.73 -13.72
C ILE A 121 -13.87 9.42 -12.34
N ASN A 122 -14.70 9.32 -11.30
CA ASN A 122 -14.20 9.16 -9.93
C ASN A 122 -13.58 7.77 -9.76
N GLN A 123 -14.24 6.73 -10.28
CA GLN A 123 -13.67 5.37 -10.28
C GLN A 123 -12.40 5.30 -11.13
N ALA A 124 -12.36 5.98 -12.28
CA ALA A 124 -11.15 5.99 -13.12
C ALA A 124 -9.96 6.64 -12.39
N ILE A 125 -10.21 7.75 -11.67
CA ILE A 125 -9.21 8.43 -10.85
C ILE A 125 -8.76 7.56 -9.67
N GLU A 126 -9.68 6.87 -8.99
CA GLU A 126 -9.35 5.97 -7.88
C GLU A 126 -8.49 4.80 -8.37
N PHE A 127 -8.82 4.22 -9.52
CA PHE A 127 -8.02 3.17 -10.17
C PHE A 127 -6.61 3.67 -10.53
N CYS A 128 -6.48 4.86 -11.13
CA CYS A 128 -5.17 5.44 -11.42
C CYS A 128 -4.37 5.77 -10.15
N LYS A 129 -5.04 6.13 -9.03
CA LYS A 129 -4.38 6.35 -7.73
C LYS A 129 -3.89 5.06 -7.08
N GLU A 130 -4.63 3.97 -7.22
CA GLU A 130 -4.23 2.65 -6.70
C GLU A 130 -3.01 2.08 -7.43
N HIS A 131 -2.92 2.30 -8.75
CA HIS A 131 -1.84 1.79 -9.58
C HIS A 131 -0.62 2.73 -9.69
N ASP A 132 -0.77 4.05 -9.46
CA ASP A 132 0.28 5.08 -9.47
C ASP A 132 1.18 5.10 -10.73
N ASP A 133 0.66 4.62 -11.86
CA ASP A 133 1.40 4.56 -13.13
C ASP A 133 1.20 5.83 -13.97
N LYS A 134 2.31 6.45 -14.39
CA LYS A 134 2.29 7.67 -15.23
C LYS A 134 1.63 7.45 -16.60
N GLU A 135 1.84 6.28 -17.20
CA GLU A 135 1.28 5.94 -18.52
C GLU A 135 -0.25 5.85 -18.47
N LEU A 136 -0.82 5.27 -17.39
CA LEU A 136 -2.26 5.23 -17.18
C LEU A 136 -2.86 6.64 -17.01
N TRP A 137 -2.15 7.52 -16.30
CA TRP A 137 -2.57 8.91 -16.18
C TRP A 137 -2.55 9.60 -17.55
N GLU A 138 -1.54 9.37 -18.39
CA GLU A 138 -1.51 9.93 -19.73
C GLU A 138 -2.66 9.41 -20.61
N ASP A 139 -2.96 8.12 -20.56
CA ASP A 139 -4.08 7.51 -21.29
C ASP A 139 -5.44 8.05 -20.81
N LEU A 140 -5.61 8.24 -19.50
CA LEU A 140 -6.79 8.86 -18.92
C LEU A 140 -6.90 10.35 -19.32
N ILE A 141 -5.78 11.06 -19.39
CA ILE A 141 -5.76 12.45 -19.85
C ILE A 141 -6.20 12.50 -21.32
N ASN A 142 -5.58 11.70 -22.19
CA ASN A 142 -5.88 11.68 -23.62
C ASN A 142 -7.36 11.37 -23.90
N SER A 143 -7.93 10.39 -23.19
CA SER A 143 -9.37 10.04 -23.29
C SER A 143 -10.29 11.11 -22.68
N SER A 144 -9.81 11.91 -21.72
CA SER A 144 -10.59 13.00 -21.10
C SER A 144 -10.63 14.28 -21.93
N LEU A 145 -9.71 14.47 -22.89
CA LEU A 145 -9.66 15.67 -23.74
C LEU A 145 -10.94 15.87 -24.58
N ASP A 146 -11.64 14.78 -24.88
CA ASP A 146 -12.89 14.80 -25.63
C ASP A 146 -14.09 15.35 -24.83
N LYS A 147 -13.99 15.41 -23.49
CA LYS A 147 -15.11 15.75 -22.60
C LYS A 147 -14.71 16.81 -21.55
N PRO A 148 -15.14 18.09 -21.68
CA PRO A 148 -14.71 19.17 -20.78
C PRO A 148 -15.15 18.99 -19.31
N GLY A 149 -16.25 18.26 -19.06
CA GLY A 149 -16.67 17.89 -17.71
C GLY A 149 -15.69 16.95 -17.01
N PHE A 150 -15.03 16.07 -17.77
CA PHE A 150 -14.06 15.10 -17.25
C PHE A 150 -12.81 15.82 -16.74
N ILE A 151 -12.30 16.77 -17.55
CA ILE A 151 -11.12 17.59 -17.22
C ILE A 151 -11.33 18.33 -15.90
N THR A 152 -12.53 18.85 -15.65
CA THR A 152 -12.83 19.60 -14.42
C THR A 152 -12.70 18.72 -13.17
N VAL A 153 -13.29 17.53 -13.20
CA VAL A 153 -13.24 16.56 -12.08
C VAL A 153 -11.83 16.02 -11.89
N LEU A 154 -11.12 15.77 -13.00
CA LEU A 154 -9.71 15.44 -13.02
C LEU A 154 -8.90 16.50 -12.27
N LEU A 155 -8.95 17.76 -12.71
CA LEU A 155 -8.20 18.86 -12.11
C LEU A 155 -8.48 19.00 -10.60
N GLN A 156 -9.70 18.77 -10.15
CA GLN A 156 -10.05 18.86 -8.72
C GLN A 156 -9.47 17.75 -7.83
N ASN A 157 -9.07 16.62 -8.42
CA ASN A 157 -8.70 15.40 -7.72
C ASN A 157 -7.25 14.94 -7.95
N ILE A 158 -6.51 15.61 -8.84
CA ILE A 158 -5.14 15.27 -9.26
C ILE A 158 -4.06 15.71 -8.27
N GLY A 159 -4.31 16.71 -7.41
CA GLY A 159 -3.30 17.55 -6.74
C GLY A 159 -2.18 16.90 -5.91
N THR A 160 -2.12 15.57 -5.81
CA THR A 160 -1.04 14.82 -5.14
C THR A 160 -0.27 13.85 -6.04
N HIS A 161 -0.80 13.42 -7.19
CA HIS A 161 -0.24 12.30 -7.96
C HIS A 161 0.34 12.69 -9.32
N VAL A 162 -0.19 13.74 -9.96
CA VAL A 162 0.29 14.19 -11.28
C VAL A 162 0.50 15.68 -11.27
N ASP A 163 1.57 16.13 -11.95
CA ASP A 163 1.86 17.54 -12.12
C ASP A 163 0.75 18.23 -12.93
N PRO A 164 0.03 19.22 -12.36
CA PRO A 164 -1.04 19.94 -13.05
C PRO A 164 -0.56 20.62 -14.32
N ILE A 165 0.74 20.95 -14.40
CA ILE A 165 1.37 21.57 -15.56
C ILE A 165 1.26 20.65 -16.79
N MET A 166 1.43 19.34 -16.63
CA MET A 166 1.32 18.39 -17.74
C MET A 166 -0.09 18.36 -18.32
N LEU A 167 -1.11 18.44 -17.46
CA LEU A 167 -2.50 18.53 -17.91
C LEU A 167 -2.78 19.85 -18.62
N ILE A 168 -2.37 20.97 -18.02
CA ILE A 168 -2.62 22.30 -18.57
C ILE A 168 -1.98 22.45 -19.96
N GLN A 169 -0.79 21.86 -20.17
CA GLN A 169 -0.12 21.90 -21.48
C GLN A 169 -0.81 21.07 -22.56
N LYS A 170 -1.52 19.99 -22.20
CA LYS A 170 -2.21 19.11 -23.17
C LYS A 170 -3.64 19.58 -23.52
N ILE A 171 -4.20 20.58 -22.82
CA ILE A 171 -5.54 21.10 -23.10
C ILE A 171 -5.53 21.93 -24.41
N PRO A 172 -6.38 21.62 -25.40
CA PRO A 172 -6.50 22.43 -26.61
C PRO A 172 -6.99 23.85 -26.34
N ASN A 173 -6.38 24.83 -27.02
CA ASN A 173 -6.77 26.24 -26.91
C ASN A 173 -8.18 26.45 -27.51
N GLY A 174 -9.11 26.98 -26.71
CA GLY A 174 -10.48 27.31 -27.14
C GLY A 174 -11.59 26.41 -26.57
N LEU A 175 -11.26 25.43 -25.74
CA LEU A 175 -12.24 24.63 -24.99
C LEU A 175 -12.80 25.41 -23.79
N GLU A 176 -14.13 25.55 -23.74
CA GLU A 176 -14.81 26.08 -22.56
C GLU A 176 -14.89 24.99 -21.48
N ILE A 177 -14.00 25.08 -20.48
CA ILE A 177 -14.01 24.18 -19.33
C ILE A 177 -14.78 24.85 -18.19
N PRO A 178 -15.97 24.34 -17.81
CA PRO A 178 -16.75 24.92 -16.72
C PRO A 178 -16.02 24.75 -15.38
N GLY A 179 -15.94 25.80 -14.56
CA GLY A 179 -15.33 25.70 -13.22
C GLY A 179 -13.80 25.62 -13.21
N LEU A 180 -13.12 25.82 -14.34
CA LEU A 180 -11.65 25.80 -14.42
C LEU A 180 -10.98 26.73 -13.41
N ARG A 181 -11.50 27.96 -13.28
CA ARG A 181 -10.96 28.95 -12.33
C ARG A 181 -10.98 28.41 -10.89
N ASP A 182 -12.10 27.87 -10.46
CA ASP A 182 -12.28 27.43 -9.07
C ASP A 182 -11.44 26.16 -8.81
N SER A 183 -11.33 25.27 -9.80
CA SER A 183 -10.41 24.13 -9.76
C SER A 183 -8.94 24.55 -9.67
N LEU A 184 -8.51 25.57 -10.44
CA LEU A 184 -7.14 26.09 -10.38
C LEU A 184 -6.84 26.77 -9.05
N VAL A 185 -7.79 27.54 -8.49
CA VAL A 185 -7.64 28.15 -7.16
C VAL A 185 -7.47 27.07 -6.10
N LYS A 186 -8.28 26.00 -6.17
CA LYS A 186 -8.16 24.85 -5.25
C LYS A 186 -6.79 24.18 -5.37
N ILE A 187 -6.33 23.87 -6.59
CA ILE A 187 -5.00 23.28 -6.82
C ILE A 187 -3.91 24.17 -6.23
N LEU A 188 -3.91 25.47 -6.54
CA LEU A 188 -2.90 26.40 -6.03
C LEU A 188 -2.92 26.49 -4.50
N HIS A 189 -4.11 26.46 -3.90
CA HIS A 189 -4.26 26.42 -2.45
C HIS A 189 -3.68 25.13 -1.86
N ASP A 190 -4.02 23.97 -2.43
CA ASP A 190 -3.53 22.66 -1.99
C ASP A 190 -2.00 22.58 -2.10
N TYR A 191 -1.41 23.08 -3.20
CA TYR A 191 0.04 23.17 -3.36
C TYR A 191 0.69 24.12 -2.35
N THR A 192 0.06 25.27 -2.08
CA THR A 192 0.56 26.22 -1.07
C THR A 192 0.56 25.57 0.32
N LEU A 193 -0.49 24.83 0.66
CA LEU A 193 -0.56 24.06 1.91
C LEU A 193 0.52 22.98 1.97
N GLN A 194 0.73 22.22 0.89
CA GLN A 194 1.78 21.20 0.82
C GLN A 194 3.18 21.80 1.00
N ILE A 195 3.48 22.93 0.35
CA ILE A 195 4.75 23.64 0.49
C ILE A 195 4.91 24.12 1.94
N SER A 196 3.89 24.76 2.50
CA SER A 196 3.90 25.24 3.90
C SER A 196 4.11 24.09 4.90
N LEU A 197 3.48 22.95 4.69
CA LEU A 197 3.66 21.75 5.51
C LEU A 197 5.09 21.22 5.39
N ARG A 198 5.61 21.10 4.16
CA ARG A 198 6.97 20.60 3.91
C ARG A 198 8.01 21.52 4.54
N GLU A 199 7.83 22.83 4.43
CA GLU A 199 8.70 23.82 5.10
C GLU A 199 8.59 23.75 6.63
N GLY A 200 7.39 23.58 7.17
CA GLY A 200 7.15 23.37 8.59
C GLY A 200 7.87 22.12 9.10
N CYS A 201 7.68 20.98 8.44
CA CYS A 201 8.36 19.72 8.76
C CYS A 201 9.89 19.86 8.65
N LYS A 202 10.39 20.53 7.61
CA LYS A 202 11.83 20.80 7.45
C LYS A 202 12.38 21.63 8.61
N LYS A 203 11.68 22.69 9.02
CA LYS A 203 12.09 23.54 10.16
C LYS A 203 12.12 22.75 11.47
N ILE A 204 11.09 21.94 11.73
CA ILE A 204 11.03 21.08 12.92
C ILE A 204 12.18 20.07 12.91
N LEU A 205 12.37 19.35 11.80
CA LEU A 205 13.44 18.37 11.65
C LEU A 205 14.83 18.99 11.89
N VAL A 206 15.10 20.15 11.29
CA VAL A 206 16.37 20.86 11.49
C VAL A 206 16.56 21.29 12.95
N SER A 207 15.51 21.79 13.60
CA SER A 207 15.53 22.15 15.02
C SER A 207 15.80 20.94 15.92
N ASP A 208 15.19 19.79 15.62
CA ASP A 208 15.38 18.55 16.35
C ASP A 208 16.80 18.00 16.18
N CYS A 209 17.33 18.00 14.95
CA CYS A 209 18.72 17.65 14.67
C CYS A 209 19.69 18.52 15.47
N TYR A 210 19.48 19.84 15.50
CA TYR A 210 20.32 20.75 16.28
C TYR A 210 20.22 20.49 17.79
N SER A 211 19.00 20.30 18.30
CA SER A 211 18.75 20.01 19.71
C SER A 211 19.40 18.70 20.17
N LEU A 212 19.34 17.65 19.34
CA LEU A 212 19.98 16.36 19.60
C LEU A 212 21.51 16.49 19.54
N LEU A 213 22.04 17.22 18.56
CA LEU A 213 23.47 17.48 18.45
C LEU A 213 24.00 18.26 19.65
N GLU A 214 23.28 19.28 20.11
CA GLU A 214 23.64 20.05 21.30
C GLU A 214 23.65 19.17 22.57
N LYS A 215 22.66 18.28 22.72
CA LYS A 215 22.61 17.30 23.81
C LYS A 215 23.81 16.35 23.77
N LEU A 216 24.15 15.81 22.59
CA LEU A 216 25.32 14.95 22.42
C LEU A 216 26.61 15.68 22.77
N ASN A 217 26.79 16.92 22.30
CA ASN A 217 27.96 17.72 22.58
C ASN A 217 28.08 18.04 24.09
N LYS A 218 26.96 18.37 24.75
CA LYS A 218 26.92 18.55 26.22
C LYS A 218 27.31 17.28 26.96
N LEU A 219 26.84 16.11 26.51
CA LEU A 219 27.21 14.83 27.12
C LEU A 219 28.69 14.48 26.89
N GLN A 220 29.24 14.74 25.71
CA GLN A 220 30.64 14.51 25.39
C GLN A 220 31.58 15.46 26.16
N LYS A 221 31.19 16.72 26.35
CA LYS A 221 31.96 17.71 27.11
C LYS A 221 31.79 17.58 28.62
N ARG A 222 30.82 16.78 29.09
CA ARG A 222 30.58 16.61 30.51
C ARG A 222 31.72 15.79 31.11
N GLY A 223 32.40 16.36 32.10
CA GLY A 223 33.37 15.63 32.89
C GLY A 223 32.70 14.44 33.60
N ILE A 224 33.38 13.30 33.59
CA ILE A 224 32.98 12.12 34.34
C ILE A 224 33.77 12.13 35.64
N LEU A 225 33.08 12.05 36.79
CA LEU A 225 33.73 11.91 38.08
C LEU A 225 34.25 10.47 38.19
N VAL A 226 35.57 10.34 38.32
CA VAL A 226 36.24 9.09 38.69
C VAL A 226 36.50 9.17 40.18
N SER A 227 35.84 8.31 40.96
CA SER A 227 36.05 8.22 42.41
C SER A 227 37.28 7.36 42.72
N GLU A 228 37.93 7.63 43.85
CA GLU A 228 39.16 6.93 44.31
C GLU A 228 38.96 5.41 44.52
N ASP A 229 37.73 4.96 44.68
CA ASP A 229 37.37 3.55 44.89
C ASP A 229 37.22 2.75 43.57
N GLN A 230 37.32 3.41 42.41
CA GLN A 230 37.15 2.72 41.13
C GLN A 230 38.39 1.87 40.79
N VAL A 231 38.13 0.61 40.45
CA VAL A 231 39.14 -0.37 40.03
C VAL A 231 39.02 -0.64 38.55
N CYS A 232 40.16 -0.87 37.89
CA CYS A 232 40.20 -1.28 36.49
C CYS A 232 39.64 -2.71 36.36
N PRO A 233 38.58 -2.96 35.57
CA PRO A 233 38.00 -4.29 35.40
C PRO A 233 38.93 -5.34 34.76
N LEU A 234 40.03 -4.92 34.12
CA LEU A 234 40.97 -5.81 33.42
C LEU A 234 42.16 -6.24 34.28
N CYS A 235 42.59 -5.40 35.22
CA CYS A 235 43.75 -5.69 36.07
C CYS A 235 43.42 -5.69 37.57
N GLU A 236 42.17 -5.37 37.93
CA GLU A 236 41.63 -5.31 39.30
C GLU A 236 42.38 -4.36 40.25
N ARG A 237 43.26 -3.50 39.72
CA ARG A 237 44.00 -2.48 40.50
C ARG A 237 43.22 -1.17 40.56
N ARG A 238 43.39 -0.44 41.67
CA ARG A 238 42.84 0.92 41.85
C ARG A 238 43.42 1.87 40.81
N LEU A 239 42.58 2.73 40.26
CA LEU A 239 42.94 3.68 39.19
C LEU A 239 43.80 4.84 39.69
N HIS A 240 43.73 5.15 40.99
CA HIS A 240 44.58 6.15 41.63
C HIS A 240 45.74 5.47 42.37
N THR A 241 46.95 5.60 41.84
CA THR A 241 48.19 5.37 42.58
C THR A 241 48.73 6.74 43.03
N ASN A 242 48.92 6.94 44.33
CA ASN A 242 49.46 8.18 44.91
C ASN A 242 50.92 8.48 44.50
N ASP A 243 51.52 7.65 43.64
CA ASP A 243 52.87 7.81 43.13
C ASP A 243 52.87 8.57 41.80
N PHE A 244 53.34 9.82 41.84
CA PHE A 244 53.50 10.73 40.69
C PHE A 244 54.41 10.19 39.56
N ARG A 245 55.09 9.05 39.78
CA ARG A 245 55.99 8.38 38.84
C ARG A 245 55.37 7.18 38.11
N VAL A 246 54.20 6.70 38.57
CA VAL A 246 53.48 5.50 38.06
C VAL A 246 52.02 5.81 37.74
N GLY A 247 51.60 7.08 37.82
CA GLY A 247 50.28 7.50 37.37
C GLY A 247 50.18 7.34 35.85
N GLY A 248 49.65 6.20 35.40
CA GLY A 248 49.32 5.98 34.00
C GLY A 248 48.10 6.80 33.63
N ASP A 249 48.05 7.26 32.37
CA ASP A 249 46.88 7.96 31.85
C ASP A 249 45.64 7.06 31.92
N ILE A 250 44.50 7.65 32.26
CA ILE A 250 43.25 6.94 32.51
C ILE A 250 42.32 7.15 31.32
N MET A 251 41.82 6.06 30.75
CA MET A 251 40.85 6.06 29.66
C MET A 251 39.45 5.82 30.21
N VAL A 252 38.56 6.79 29.99
CA VAL A 252 37.13 6.71 30.38
C VAL A 252 36.28 6.56 29.13
N PHE A 253 35.52 5.46 29.04
CA PHE A 253 34.56 5.26 27.94
C PHE A 253 33.24 5.96 28.22
N ASN A 254 32.48 6.29 27.16
CA ASN A 254 31.13 6.87 27.29
C ASN A 254 30.13 5.97 28.04
N CYS A 255 30.41 4.67 28.17
CA CYS A 255 29.68 3.73 29.02
C CYS A 255 30.03 3.81 30.52
N ARG A 256 30.85 4.79 30.93
CA ARG A 256 31.36 5.06 32.29
C ARG A 256 32.32 3.99 32.85
N HIS A 257 32.78 3.06 32.03
CA HIS A 257 33.87 2.18 32.42
C HIS A 257 35.20 2.91 32.30
N VAL A 258 36.05 2.70 33.29
CA VAL A 258 37.34 3.37 33.43
C VAL A 258 38.45 2.34 33.47
N PHE A 259 39.49 2.55 32.67
CA PHE A 259 40.62 1.63 32.52
C PHE A 259 41.93 2.43 32.54
N HIS A 260 43.03 1.79 32.93
CA HIS A 260 44.36 2.33 32.64
C HIS A 260 44.59 2.28 31.13
N GLU A 261 45.24 3.29 30.55
CA GLU A 261 45.61 3.31 29.11
C GLU A 261 46.34 2.01 28.72
N ASP A 262 47.27 1.55 29.56
CA ASP A 262 48.05 0.32 29.34
C ASP A 262 47.21 -0.97 29.40
N CYS A 263 46.05 -0.94 30.05
CA CYS A 263 45.16 -2.10 30.17
C CYS A 263 44.16 -2.18 29.01
N VAL A 264 43.92 -1.08 28.29
CA VAL A 264 43.07 -1.12 27.11
C VAL A 264 43.91 -1.70 25.97
N PRO A 265 43.50 -2.83 25.35
CA PRO A 265 44.19 -3.30 24.17
C PRO A 265 44.16 -2.19 23.13
N VAL A 266 45.35 -1.71 22.74
CA VAL A 266 45.52 -0.73 21.68
C VAL A 266 44.91 -1.35 20.44
N PHE A 267 43.66 -0.99 20.13
CA PHE A 267 43.23 -1.02 18.74
C PHE A 267 44.19 -0.07 18.04
N SER A 268 45.07 -0.66 17.23
CA SER A 268 45.95 0.00 16.29
C SER A 268 45.25 1.26 15.80
N LYS A 269 45.94 2.39 15.87
CA LYS A 269 45.54 3.63 15.20
C LYS A 269 45.33 3.34 13.71
N GLU A 270 44.18 2.83 13.32
CA GLU A 270 43.61 3.13 12.02
C GLU A 270 43.12 4.56 12.17
N THR A 271 43.99 5.48 11.75
CA THR A 271 43.59 6.77 11.22
C THR A 271 42.30 6.60 10.45
N VAL A 272 41.17 6.93 11.07
CA VAL A 272 39.96 7.32 10.35
C VAL A 272 40.34 8.65 9.71
N SER A 273 40.99 8.54 8.56
CA SER A 273 41.17 9.63 7.64
C SER A 273 39.78 10.17 7.37
N THR A 274 39.55 11.39 7.84
CA THR A 274 38.43 12.22 7.42
C THR A 274 38.58 12.52 5.94
N HIS A 275 38.25 11.56 5.08
CA HIS A 275 37.87 11.84 3.71
C HIS A 275 36.37 12.17 3.72
N PHE A 276 36.09 13.41 4.09
CA PHE A 276 34.93 14.12 3.54
C PHE A 276 35.17 14.20 2.03
N ASN A 277 34.62 13.24 1.28
CA ASN A 277 34.40 13.43 -0.15
C ASN A 277 33.19 14.35 -0.29
N ASP A 278 33.48 15.64 -0.43
CA ASP A 278 32.62 16.56 -1.14
C ASP A 278 32.33 15.97 -2.52
N THR A 279 31.08 15.58 -2.75
CA THR A 279 30.57 15.38 -4.10
C THR A 279 29.45 16.39 -4.31
N ILE A 280 29.78 17.36 -5.17
CA ILE A 280 28.89 18.30 -5.84
C ILE A 280 27.87 17.53 -6.68
#